data_AF-A0A945CUF5-F1
#
_entry.id   AF-A0A945CUF5-F1
#
_cell.length_a   1.000
_cell.length_b   1.000
_cell.length_c   1.000
_cell.angle_alpha   90.00
_cell.angle_beta   90.00
_cell.angle_gamma   90.00
#
_symmetry.space_group_name_H-M   'P 1'
#
loop_
_entity.id
_entity.type
_entity.pdbx_description
1 polymer ?
#
loop_
_entity_poly.entity_id
_entity_poly.type
_entity_poly.pdbx_seq_one_letter_code
_entity_poly.pdbx_strand_id
1 'polypeptide(L)' 'MPRKIAIHEELANLIDSLHIIDSHEHLPMEKDRSPSADVLEEWLTHYFSCDLVSAGLSDQGLARARDSSKDLLERWQLVE' A
#
# COMPACT_ATOMS: atom_id res chain seq x y z
N MET A 1 35.36 16.56 -15.22
CA MET A 1 34.63 15.29 -14.98
C MET A 1 33.33 15.65 -14.29
N PRO A 2 32.15 15.30 -14.84
CA PRO A 2 30.90 15.53 -14.14
C PRO A 2 30.92 14.74 -12.83
N ARG A 3 30.58 15.42 -11.73
CA ARG A 3 30.59 14.86 -10.37
C ARG A 3 29.55 13.74 -10.33
N LYS A 4 29.88 12.56 -9.77
CA LYS A 4 28.99 11.36 -9.71
C LYS A 4 27.52 11.65 -9.34
N ILE A 5 27.27 12.68 -8.53
CA ILE A 5 25.93 13.14 -8.11
C ILE A 5 25.09 13.62 -9.31
N ALA A 6 25.69 14.34 -10.26
CA ALA A 6 24.98 14.86 -11.44
C ALA A 6 24.51 13.73 -12.37
N ILE A 7 25.32 12.69 -12.57
CA ILE A 7 24.93 11.53 -13.38
C ILE A 7 23.79 10.74 -12.72
N HIS A 8 23.84 10.57 -11.39
CA HIS A 8 22.77 9.91 -10.65
C HIS A 8 21.45 10.68 -10.79
N GLU A 9 21.48 12.00 -10.62
CA GLU A 9 20.31 12.87 -10.77
C GLU A 9 19.76 12.87 -12.21
N GLU A 10 20.63 12.93 -13.22
CA GLU A 10 20.22 12.81 -14.63
C GLU A 10 19.53 11.48 -14.93
N LEU A 11 20.06 10.37 -14.43
CA LEU A 11 19.45 9.05 -14.59
C LEU A 11 18.13 8.92 -13.83
N ALA A 12 18.06 9.39 -12.59
CA ALA A 12 16.84 9.37 -11.78
C ALA A 12 15.72 10.16 -12.48
N ASN A 13 16.02 11.38 -12.94
CA ASN A 13 15.06 12.21 -13.66
C ASN A 13 14.57 11.54 -14.95
N LEU A 14 15.46 10.86 -15.69
CA LEU A 14 15.07 10.10 -16.87
C LEU A 14 14.14 8.95 -16.50
N ILE A 15 14.51 8.14 -15.50
CA ILE A 15 13.72 6.97 -15.05
C ILE A 15 12.33 7.41 -14.56
N ASP A 16 12.25 8.46 -13.75
CA ASP A 16 11.00 9.00 -13.22
C ASP A 16 10.08 9.54 -14.33
N SER A 17 10.64 9.94 -15.47
CA SER A 17 9.87 10.40 -16.64
C SER A 17 9.29 9.26 -17.48
N LEU A 18 9.72 8.01 -17.26
CA LEU A 18 9.28 6.87 -18.06
C LEU A 18 7.84 6.51 -17.74
N HIS A 19 7.08 6.14 -18.77
CA HIS A 19 5.76 5.57 -18.58
C HIS A 19 5.88 4.17 -17.96
N ILE A 20 5.18 3.96 -16.84
CA ILE A 20 5.13 2.67 -16.17
C ILE A 20 4.23 1.73 -16.98
N ILE A 21 4.81 0.62 -17.43
CA ILE A 21 4.07 -0.50 -18.02
C ILE A 21 4.05 -1.59 -16.96
N ASP A 22 2.95 -1.71 -16.23
CA ASP A 22 2.75 -2.79 -15.27
C ASP A 22 2.22 -4.04 -15.98
N SER A 23 3.11 -5.01 -16.20
CA SER A 23 2.76 -6.24 -16.90
C SER A 23 2.00 -7.25 -16.05
N HIS A 24 2.01 -7.10 -14.71
CA HIS A 24 1.38 -8.05 -13.80
C HIS A 24 1.11 -7.43 -12.43
N GLU A 25 -0.17 -7.18 -12.14
CA GLU A 25 -0.65 -6.76 -10.83
C GLU A 25 -1.81 -7.63 -10.34
N HIS A 26 -2.05 -7.59 -9.03
CA HIS A 26 -3.20 -8.22 -8.38
C HIS A 26 -4.18 -7.18 -7.82
N LEU A 27 -4.03 -5.91 -8.21
CA LEU A 27 -4.97 -4.88 -7.82
C LEU A 27 -6.34 -5.13 -8.49
N PRO A 28 -7.45 -4.88 -7.77
CA PRO A 28 -8.76 -4.92 -8.38
C PRO A 28 -8.84 -3.85 -9.48
N MET A 29 -9.60 -4.12 -10.54
CA MET A 29 -9.89 -3.07 -11.51
C MET A 29 -10.64 -1.93 -10.82
N GLU A 30 -10.38 -0.67 -11.20
CA GLU A 30 -10.99 0.50 -10.57
C GLU A 30 -12.53 0.43 -10.52
N LYS A 31 -13.15 -0.11 -11.57
CA LYS A 31 -14.62 -0.32 -11.64
C LYS A 31 -15.17 -1.29 -10.58
N ASP A 32 -14.31 -2.20 -10.08
CA ASP A 32 -14.65 -3.25 -9.12
C ASP A 32 -14.25 -2.83 -7.69
N ARG A 33 -13.56 -1.69 -7.54
CA ARG A 33 -13.17 -1.12 -6.25
C ARG A 33 -14.40 -0.59 -5.52
N SER A 34 -14.53 -0.94 -4.23
CA SER A 34 -15.61 -0.38 -3.40
C SER A 34 -15.40 1.14 -3.26
N PRO A 35 -16.44 1.96 -3.50
CA PRO A 35 -16.35 3.40 -3.25
C PRO A 35 -16.09 3.77 -1.79
N SER A 36 -16.36 2.85 -0.86
CA SER A 36 -16.11 3.03 0.58
C SER A 36 -14.78 2.46 1.04
N ALA A 37 -14.03 1.78 0.16
CA ALA A 37 -12.73 1.23 0.54
C ALA A 37 -11.76 2.36 0.86
N ASP A 38 -11.13 2.25 2.02
CA ASP A 38 -10.06 3.14 2.43
C ASP A 38 -8.70 2.42 2.40
N VAL A 39 -7.67 3.15 2.80
CA VAL A 39 -6.29 2.67 2.74
C VAL A 39 -6.07 1.38 3.53
N LEU A 40 -6.74 1.18 4.68
CA LEU A 40 -6.51 -0.03 5.47
C LEU A 40 -7.28 -1.21 4.91
N GLU A 41 -8.50 -1.01 4.40
CA GLU A 41 -9.20 -2.11 3.70
C GLU A 41 -8.35 -2.62 2.54
N GLU A 42 -7.79 -1.72 1.73
CA GLU A 42 -7.00 -2.09 0.56
C GLU A 42 -5.64 -2.72 0.92
N TRP A 43 -4.86 -2.07 1.80
CA TRP A 43 -3.52 -2.53 2.15
C TRP A 43 -3.55 -3.79 3.00
N LEU A 44 -4.48 -3.89 3.94
CA LEU A 44 -4.56 -5.07 4.80
C LEU A 44 -5.13 -6.28 4.06
N THR A 45 -5.73 -6.13 2.88
CA THR A 45 -6.20 -7.29 2.12
C THR A 45 -5.02 -8.09 1.54
N HIS A 46 -3.98 -7.43 1.01
CA HIS A 46 -2.92 -8.13 0.26
C HIS A 46 -1.47 -7.75 0.58
N TYR A 47 -1.21 -6.71 1.39
CA TYR A 47 0.15 -6.24 1.63
C TYR A 47 0.74 -6.77 2.95
N PHE A 48 0.53 -6.07 4.07
CA PHE A 48 1.27 -6.31 5.32
C PHE A 48 0.45 -6.99 6.43
N SER A 49 -0.73 -7.53 6.11
CA SER A 49 -1.56 -8.21 7.11
C SER A 49 -0.89 -9.44 7.71
N CYS A 50 -0.09 -10.17 6.93
CA CYS A 50 0.72 -11.28 7.42
C CYS A 50 1.74 -10.83 8.48
N ASP A 51 2.34 -9.65 8.31
CA ASP A 51 3.31 -9.11 9.26
C ASP A 51 2.64 -8.76 10.59
N LEU A 52 1.45 -8.15 10.54
CA LEU A 52 0.66 -7.83 11.74
C LEU A 52 0.26 -9.09 12.50
N VAL A 53 -0.22 -10.12 11.80
CA VAL A 53 -0.57 -11.40 12.43
C VAL A 53 0.66 -12.06 13.03
N SER A 54 1.80 -12.03 12.33
CA SER A 54 3.07 -12.55 12.83
C SER A 54 3.59 -11.78 14.03
N ALA A 55 3.30 -10.47 14.13
CA ALA A 55 3.61 -9.62 15.27
C ALA A 55 2.65 -9.82 16.46
N GLY A 56 1.58 -10.61 16.28
CA GLY A 56 0.64 -11.00 17.34
C GLY A 56 -0.75 -10.39 17.23
N LEU A 57 -1.08 -9.69 16.14
CA LEU A 57 -2.45 -9.26 15.88
C LEU A 57 -3.35 -10.48 15.68
N SER A 58 -4.48 -10.52 16.40
CA SER A 58 -5.44 -11.61 16.26
C SER A 58 -6.24 -11.50 14.95
N ASP A 59 -6.79 -12.62 14.48
CA ASP A 59 -7.68 -12.64 13.31
C ASP A 59 -8.88 -11.68 13.45
N GLN A 60 -9.42 -11.55 14.67
CA GLN A 60 -10.48 -10.59 14.96
C GLN A 60 -9.98 -9.14 14.90
N GLY A 61 -8.77 -8.87 15.39
CA GLY A 61 -8.14 -7.56 15.28
C GLY A 61 -7.93 -7.17 13.81
N LEU A 62 -7.42 -8.10 13.00
CA LEU A 62 -7.24 -7.90 11.57
C LEU A 62 -8.58 -7.69 10.83
N ALA A 63 -9.61 -8.47 11.16
CA ALA A 63 -10.95 -8.28 10.60
C ALA A 63 -11.51 -6.88 10.95
N ARG A 64 -11.32 -6.41 12.19
CA ARG A 64 -11.72 -5.06 12.59
C ARG A 64 -10.93 -3.97 11.86
N ALA A 65 -9.61 -4.16 11.70
CA ALA A 65 -8.76 -3.20 11.00
C ALA A 65 -9.13 -3.05 9.52
N ARG A 66 -9.69 -4.09 8.89
CA ARG A 66 -10.18 -4.09 7.51
C ARG A 66 -11.59 -3.50 7.33
N ASP A 67 -12.38 -3.37 8.39
CA ASP A 67 -13.80 -2.97 8.30
C ASP A 67 -13.94 -1.45 8.09
N SER A 68 -14.13 -1.01 6.84
CA SER A 68 -14.26 0.42 6.47
C SER A 68 -15.53 1.09 6.97
N SER A 69 -16.45 0.35 7.59
CA SER A 69 -17.61 0.93 8.28
C SER A 69 -17.28 1.52 9.66
N LYS A 70 -16.06 1.25 10.18
CA LYS A 70 -15.59 1.72 11.49
C LYS A 70 -14.71 2.97 11.35
N ASP A 71 -14.53 3.67 12.45
CA ASP A 71 -13.67 4.84 12.50
C ASP A 71 -12.22 4.50 12.12
N LEU A 72 -11.64 5.32 11.23
CA LEU A 72 -10.30 5.08 10.69
C LEU A 72 -9.23 5.15 11.79
N LEU A 73 -9.33 6.11 12.71
CA LEU A 73 -8.33 6.32 13.75
C LEU A 73 -8.33 5.16 14.75
N GLU A 74 -9.50 4.67 15.14
CA GLU A 74 -9.59 3.47 16.00
C GLU A 74 -8.96 2.23 15.35
N ARG A 75 -9.13 2.06 14.04
CA ARG A 75 -8.54 0.94 13.29
C ARG A 75 -7.04 1.10 13.13
N TRP A 76 -6.56 2.34 12.92
CA TRP A 76 -5.14 2.65 12.80
C TRP A 76 -4.36 2.24 14.06
N GLN A 77 -4.92 2.47 15.24
CA GLN A 77 -4.33 2.05 16.52
C GLN A 77 -4.10 0.54 16.65
N LEU A 78 -4.73 -0.28 15.81
CA LEU A 78 -4.52 -1.74 15.80
C LEU A 78 -3.30 -2.15 14.97
N VAL A 79 -2.80 -1.27 14.10
CA VAL A 79 -1.79 -1.61 13.08
C VAL A 79 -0.50 -0.78 13.16
N GLU A 80 -0.43 0.21 14.05
CA GLU A 80 0.77 1.00 14.38
C GLU A 80 1.59 0.45 15.55
#